data_AF-A0A6V7J0P4-F1
#
_entry.id   AF-A0A6V7J0P4-F1
#
_cell.length_a   1.000
_cell.length_b   1.000
_cell.length_c   1.000
_cell.angle_alpha   90.00
_cell.angle_beta   90.00
_cell.angle_gamma   90.00
#
_symmetry.space_group_name_H-M   'P 1'
#
loop_
_entity.id
_entity.type
_entity.pdbx_description
1 polymer ?
#
loop_
_entity_poly.entity_id
_entity_poly.type
_entity_poly.pdbx_seq_one_letter_code
_entity_poly.pdbx_strand_id
1 'polypeptide(L)'
;TTEELRHQMANQQKLLEQHKSHINKCIDVVKKLLKEKSNIEKKEARQKCMQNRLRLGQFVTQRVGATFQENWTDGYAFQELARRQEEISTEREEIDRQKKLLVKKRPSNSETGRKRSQPQQSLHNGTEGGTFLKPDAVA
;
A
#
# COMPACT_ATOMS: atom_id res chain seq x y z
N THR A 1 -56.08 -54.59 6.54
CA THR A 1 -55.78 -55.90 5.89
C THR A 1 -54.35 -55.92 5.35
N THR A 2 -53.79 -57.07 4.99
CA THR A 2 -52.41 -57.20 4.42
C THR A 2 -52.17 -56.27 3.22
N GLU A 3 -53.22 -55.99 2.44
CA GLU A 3 -53.20 -55.06 1.31
C GLU A 3 -52.95 -53.60 1.73
N GLU A 4 -53.57 -53.18 2.83
CA GLU A 4 -53.43 -51.85 3.42
C GLU A 4 -52.00 -51.62 3.92
N LEU A 5 -51.39 -52.64 4.53
CA LEU A 5 -50.00 -52.62 4.97
C LEU A 5 -49.03 -52.50 3.78
N ARG A 6 -49.29 -53.22 2.69
CA ARG A 6 -48.51 -53.11 1.44
C ARG A 6 -48.61 -51.71 0.83
N HIS A 7 -49.81 -51.13 0.82
CA HIS A 7 -50.02 -49.77 0.34
C HIS A 7 -49.25 -48.74 1.18
N GLN A 8 -49.28 -48.89 2.51
CA GLN A 8 -48.55 -48.03 3.43
C GLN A 8 -47.02 -48.13 3.23
N MET A 9 -46.49 -49.34 3.05
CA MET A 9 -45.07 -49.56 2.74
C MET A 9 -44.66 -48.93 1.39
N ALA A 10 -45.48 -49.05 0.36
CA ALA A 10 -45.22 -48.43 -0.95
C ALA A 10 -45.18 -46.90 -0.86
N ASN A 11 -46.09 -46.30 -0.08
CA ASN A 11 -46.13 -44.86 0.15
C ASN A 11 -44.90 -44.37 0.91
N GLN A 12 -44.46 -45.10 1.94
CA GLN A 12 -43.23 -44.79 2.67
C GLN A 12 -41.99 -44.91 1.78
N GLN A 13 -41.91 -45.95 0.94
CA GLN A 13 -40.80 -46.13 -0.01
C GLN A 13 -40.72 -44.96 -1.00
N LYS A 14 -41.87 -44.50 -1.52
CA LYS A 14 -41.95 -43.36 -2.43
C LYS A 14 -41.48 -42.06 -1.75
N LEU A 15 -41.88 -41.84 -0.50
CA LEU A 15 -41.46 -40.68 0.28
C LEU A 15 -39.94 -40.69 0.53
N LEU A 16 -39.38 -41.85 0.88
CA LEU A 16 -37.94 -42.01 1.04
C LEU A 16 -37.18 -41.68 -0.25
N GLU A 17 -37.67 -42.13 -1.40
CA GLU A 17 -37.04 -41.85 -2.68
C GLU A 17 -37.10 -40.35 -3.03
N GLN A 18 -38.22 -39.69 -2.73
CA GLN A 18 -38.35 -38.23 -2.89
C GLN A 18 -37.36 -37.47 -2.02
N HIS A 19 -37.19 -37.87 -0.75
CA HIS A 19 -36.23 -37.26 0.15
C HIS A 19 -34.79 -37.47 -0.31
N LYS A 20 -34.42 -38.68 -0.76
CA LYS A 20 -33.09 -38.95 -1.34
C LYS A 20 -32.82 -38.06 -2.55
N SER A 21 -33.77 -37.97 -3.47
CA SER A 21 -33.68 -37.08 -4.64
C SER A 21 -33.52 -35.61 -4.23
N HIS A 22 -34.26 -35.15 -3.21
CA HIS A 22 -34.14 -33.79 -2.72
C HIS A 22 -32.76 -33.51 -2.12
N ILE A 23 -32.24 -34.42 -1.28
CA ILE A 23 -30.91 -34.31 -0.70
C ILE A 23 -29.83 -34.26 -1.79
N ASN A 24 -29.92 -35.11 -2.81
CA ASN A 24 -28.98 -35.11 -3.93
C ASN A 24 -28.98 -33.77 -4.67
N LYS A 25 -30.16 -33.18 -4.92
CA LYS A 25 -30.27 -31.84 -5.52
C LYS A 25 -29.62 -30.77 -4.65
N CYS A 26 -29.85 -30.81 -3.33
CA CYS A 26 -29.21 -29.88 -2.39
C CYS A 26 -27.69 -30.01 -2.42
N ILE A 27 -27.16 -31.24 -2.43
CA ILE A 27 -25.73 -31.50 -2.54
C ILE A 27 -25.16 -30.90 -3.83
N ASP A 28 -25.84 -31.06 -4.96
CA ASP A 28 -25.38 -30.52 -6.24
C ASP A 28 -25.36 -29.00 -6.27
N VAL A 29 -26.38 -28.34 -5.68
CA VAL A 29 -26.41 -26.89 -5.53
C VAL A 29 -25.25 -26.42 -4.65
N VAL A 30 -25.04 -27.05 -3.49
CA VAL A 30 -23.93 -26.70 -2.58
C VAL A 30 -22.58 -26.87 -3.30
N LYS A 31 -22.37 -27.97 -4.03
CA LYS A 31 -21.16 -28.17 -4.83
C LYS A 31 -20.94 -27.07 -5.87
N LYS A 32 -22.01 -26.63 -6.56
CA LYS A 32 -21.92 -25.52 -7.53
C LYS A 32 -21.55 -24.21 -6.85
N LEU A 33 -22.20 -23.88 -5.73
CA LEU A 33 -21.92 -22.66 -4.96
C LEU A 33 -20.49 -22.64 -4.41
N LEU A 34 -19.97 -23.77 -3.94
CA LEU A 34 -18.58 -23.86 -3.47
C LEU A 34 -17.57 -23.62 -4.59
N LYS A 35 -17.82 -24.18 -5.78
CA LYS A 35 -16.98 -23.93 -6.97
C LYS A 35 -17.04 -22.47 -7.39
N GLU A 36 -18.22 -21.88 -7.38
CA GLU A 36 -18.42 -20.47 -7.73
C GLU A 36 -17.71 -19.53 -6.75
N LYS A 37 -17.87 -19.76 -5.45
CA LYS A 37 -17.16 -19.02 -4.40
C LYS A 37 -15.64 -19.10 -4.59
N SER A 38 -15.11 -20.30 -4.81
CA SER A 38 -13.66 -20.49 -5.05
C SER A 38 -13.19 -19.76 -6.32
N ASN A 39 -14.00 -19.75 -7.39
CA ASN A 39 -13.69 -19.01 -8.60
C ASN A 39 -13.67 -17.49 -8.39
N ILE A 40 -14.59 -16.96 -7.59
CA ILE A 40 -14.65 -15.54 -7.22
C ILE A 40 -13.39 -15.17 -6.43
N GLU A 41 -13.08 -15.90 -5.36
CA GLU A 41 -11.90 -15.66 -4.51
C GLU A 41 -10.60 -15.71 -5.34
N LYS A 42 -10.48 -16.67 -6.26
CA LYS A 42 -9.33 -16.78 -7.17
C LYS A 42 -9.21 -15.57 -8.10
N LYS A 43 -10.32 -15.06 -8.62
CA LYS A 43 -10.34 -13.87 -9.48
C LYS A 43 -9.95 -12.61 -8.70
N GLU A 44 -10.52 -12.43 -7.51
CA GLU A 44 -10.21 -11.29 -6.63
C GLU A 44 -8.74 -11.28 -6.21
N ALA A 45 -8.20 -12.43 -5.81
CA ALA A 45 -6.79 -12.55 -5.45
C ALA A 45 -5.86 -12.19 -6.63
N ARG A 46 -6.20 -12.65 -7.84
CA ARG A 46 -5.44 -12.30 -9.06
C ARG A 46 -5.53 -10.82 -9.40
N GLN A 47 -6.72 -10.24 -9.30
CA GLN A 47 -6.93 -8.81 -9.55
C GLN A 47 -6.13 -7.96 -8.56
N LYS A 48 -6.18 -8.30 -7.26
CA LYS A 48 -5.39 -7.62 -6.22
C LYS A 48 -3.89 -7.75 -6.47
N CYS A 49 -3.40 -8.93 -6.82
CA CYS A 49 -1.99 -9.15 -7.16
C CYS A 49 -1.57 -8.31 -8.38
N MET A 50 -2.37 -8.30 -9.44
CA MET A 50 -2.11 -7.48 -10.64
C MET A 50 -2.11 -5.99 -10.32
N GLN A 51 -3.10 -5.51 -9.55
CA GLN A 51 -3.17 -4.10 -9.15
C GLN A 51 -1.93 -3.70 -8.33
N ASN A 52 -1.55 -4.52 -7.34
CA ASN A 52 -0.35 -4.27 -6.54
C ASN A 52 0.91 -4.29 -7.39
N ARG A 53 1.03 -5.24 -8.33
CA ARG A 53 2.14 -5.32 -9.28
C ARG A 53 2.27 -4.04 -10.12
N LEU A 54 1.17 -3.53 -10.67
CA LEU A 54 1.20 -2.30 -11.48
C LEU A 54 1.47 -1.05 -10.62
N ARG A 55 0.96 -1.02 -9.38
CA ARG A 55 1.11 0.10 -8.46
C ARG A 55 2.50 0.20 -7.86
N LEU A 56 3.01 -0.91 -7.33
CA LEU A 56 4.25 -0.95 -6.56
C LEU A 56 5.44 -1.31 -7.45
N GLY A 57 5.27 -2.25 -8.37
CA GLY A 57 6.35 -2.76 -9.21
C GLY A 57 6.50 -4.27 -9.12
N GLN A 58 7.58 -4.77 -9.71
CA GLN A 58 7.94 -6.19 -9.73
C GLN A 58 9.45 -6.38 -9.90
N PHE A 59 9.95 -7.54 -9.47
CA PHE A 59 11.26 -8.03 -9.90
C PHE A 59 11.15 -8.65 -11.29
N VAL A 60 12.06 -8.26 -12.18
CA VAL A 60 12.20 -8.81 -13.53
C VAL A 60 13.56 -9.49 -13.61
N THR A 61 13.55 -10.80 -13.80
CA THR A 61 14.77 -11.56 -14.05
C THR A 61 15.25 -11.30 -15.48
N GLN A 62 16.50 -10.88 -15.62
CA GLN A 62 17.17 -10.65 -16.90
C GLN A 62 18.44 -11.51 -16.98
N ARG A 63 18.70 -12.07 -18.16
CA ARG A 63 19.94 -12.80 -18.42
C ARG A 63 21.02 -11.82 -18.86
N VAL A 64 22.13 -11.77 -18.13
CA VAL A 64 23.30 -10.95 -18.46
C VAL A 64 24.49 -11.88 -18.64
N GLY A 65 24.85 -12.15 -19.90
CA GLY A 65 25.91 -13.10 -20.23
C GLY A 65 25.60 -14.52 -19.74
N ALA A 66 26.41 -15.01 -18.80
CA ALA A 66 26.29 -16.34 -18.21
C ALA A 66 25.48 -16.37 -16.89
N THR A 67 25.00 -15.22 -16.39
CA THR A 67 24.27 -15.13 -15.12
C THR A 67 22.86 -14.58 -15.32
N PHE A 68 21.99 -14.83 -14.33
CA PHE A 68 20.69 -14.19 -14.22
C PHE A 68 20.74 -13.15 -13.10
N GLN A 69 20.17 -11.97 -13.35
CA GLN A 69 20.05 -10.90 -12.37
C GLN A 69 18.58 -10.54 -12.22
N GLU A 70 18.15 -10.23 -10.99
CA GLU A 70 16.80 -9.77 -10.71
C GLU A 70 16.81 -8.25 -10.53
N ASN A 71 16.17 -7.55 -11.45
CA ASN A 71 16.08 -6.10 -11.44
C ASN A 71 14.69 -5.68 -10.98
N TRP A 72 14.63 -4.82 -9.96
CA TRP A 72 13.38 -4.19 -9.57
C TRP A 72 12.91 -3.21 -10.65
N THR A 73 11.64 -3.28 -11.02
CA THR A 73 10.98 -2.36 -11.94
C THR A 73 9.81 -1.70 -11.22
N ASP A 74 9.91 -0.39 -11.03
CA ASP A 74 8.91 0.39 -10.30
C ASP A 74 7.55 0.45 -10.98
N GLY A 75 6.51 0.40 -10.16
CA GLY A 75 5.14 0.72 -10.56
C GLY A 75 4.85 2.22 -10.51
N TYR A 76 3.65 2.62 -10.93
CA TYR A 76 3.29 4.03 -11.08
C TYR A 76 3.36 4.83 -9.76
N ALA A 77 3.17 4.19 -8.60
CA ALA A 77 3.20 4.91 -7.33
C ALA A 77 4.61 5.42 -6.99
N PHE A 78 5.64 4.63 -7.26
CA PHE A 78 7.02 5.03 -7.04
C PHE A 78 7.52 5.98 -8.12
N GLN A 79 7.11 5.77 -9.38
CA GLN A 79 7.42 6.69 -10.48
C GLN A 79 6.87 8.10 -10.19
N GLU A 80 5.64 8.20 -9.72
CA GLU A 80 5.03 9.49 -9.36
C GLU A 80 5.71 10.14 -8.15
N LEU A 81 6.09 9.35 -7.14
CA LEU A 81 6.86 9.84 -6.00
C LEU A 81 8.22 10.39 -6.44
N ALA A 82 8.93 9.68 -7.33
CA ALA A 82 10.20 10.13 -7.88
C ALA A 82 10.05 11.45 -8.66
N ARG A 83 9.03 11.52 -9.53
CA ARG A 83 8.67 12.73 -10.29
C ARG A 83 8.43 13.92 -9.37
N ARG A 84 7.63 13.74 -8.32
CA ARG A 84 7.33 14.78 -7.34
C ARG A 84 8.57 15.21 -6.53
N GLN A 85 9.45 14.27 -6.21
CA GLN A 85 10.69 14.57 -5.50
C GLN A 85 11.65 15.42 -6.36
N GLU A 86 11.68 15.18 -7.67
CA GLU A 86 12.44 15.97 -8.64
C GLU A 86 11.88 17.39 -8.78
N GLU A 87 10.55 17.55 -8.85
CA GLU A 87 9.89 18.85 -8.84
C GLU A 87 10.27 19.68 -7.61
N ILE A 88 10.16 19.08 -6.42
CA ILE A 88 10.54 19.72 -5.16
C ILE A 88 12.02 20.11 -5.15
N SER A 89 12.91 19.25 -5.68
CA SER A 89 14.34 19.56 -5.77
C SER A 89 14.60 20.77 -6.65
N THR A 90 13.94 20.82 -7.82
CA THR A 90 14.05 21.92 -8.78
C THR A 90 13.56 23.24 -8.19
N GLU A 91 12.39 23.22 -7.53
CA GLU A 91 11.86 24.39 -6.83
C GLU A 91 12.81 24.89 -5.73
N ARG A 92 13.37 23.96 -4.94
CA ARG A 92 14.35 24.28 -3.91
C ARG A 92 15.60 24.95 -4.49
N GLU A 93 16.11 24.43 -5.62
CA GLU A 93 17.26 25.00 -6.31
C GLU A 93 16.98 26.41 -6.84
N GLU A 94 15.78 26.66 -7.39
CA GLU A 94 15.39 28.00 -7.84
C GLU A 94 15.24 28.97 -6.66
N ILE A 95 14.65 28.54 -5.54
CA ILE A 95 14.58 29.35 -4.31
C ILE A 95 15.99 29.72 -3.84
N ASP A 96 16.92 28.77 -3.80
CA ASP A 96 18.31 29.02 -3.42
C ASP A 96 19.02 29.97 -4.40
N ARG A 97 18.72 29.87 -5.71
CA ARG A 97 19.22 30.79 -6.74
C ARG A 97 18.71 32.20 -6.53
N GLN A 98 17.40 32.36 -6.30
CA GLN A 98 16.77 33.65 -6.03
C GLN A 98 17.30 34.28 -4.74
N LYS A 99 17.45 33.48 -3.68
CA LYS A 99 18.06 33.92 -2.41
C LYS A 99 19.47 34.48 -2.63
N LYS A 100 20.30 33.80 -3.42
CA LYS A 100 21.65 34.28 -3.78
C LYS A 100 21.61 35.60 -4.55
N LEU A 101 20.67 35.77 -5.50
CA LEU A 101 20.50 37.02 -6.26
C LEU A 101 20.06 38.19 -5.37
N LEU A 102 19.13 37.95 -4.45
CA LEU A 102 18.65 38.97 -3.50
C LEU A 102 19.76 39.43 -2.56
N VAL A 103 20.59 38.51 -2.06
CA VAL A 103 21.76 38.85 -1.24
C VAL A 103 22.77 39.72 -2.01
N LYS A 104 23.00 39.41 -3.30
CA LYS A 104 23.88 40.23 -4.17
C LYS A 104 23.32 41.63 -4.47
N LYS A 105 22.00 41.78 -4.53
CA LYS A 105 21.32 43.07 -4.79
C LYS A 105 21.09 43.91 -3.54
N ARG A 106 21.42 43.40 -2.34
CA ARG A 106 21.27 44.17 -1.10
C ARG A 106 22.24 45.37 -1.15
N PRO A 107 21.76 46.62 -1.03
CA PRO A 107 22.65 47.78 -0.98
C PRO A 107 23.61 47.61 0.20
N SER A 108 24.92 47.71 -0.05
CA SER A 108 25.90 47.87 1.02
C SER A 108 25.69 49.26 1.61
N ASN A 109 24.78 49.40 2.58
CA ASN A 109 24.73 50.59 3.40
C ASN A 109 25.89 50.54 4.40
N SER A 110 27.10 50.72 3.88
CA SER A 110 28.32 50.92 4.64
C SER A 110 28.45 52.39 4.98
N GLU A 111 27.52 52.92 5.79
CA GLU A 111 27.69 54.20 6.46
C GLU A 111 27.01 54.14 7.83
N THR A 112 27.81 53.90 8.87
CA THR A 112 27.97 54.79 10.03
C THR A 112 28.69 54.02 11.13
N GLY A 113 29.93 54.43 11.39
CA GLY A 113 30.67 53.93 12.54
C GLY A 113 30.02 54.36 13.85
N ARG A 114 29.85 53.41 14.78
CA ARG A 114 30.01 53.67 16.21
C ARG A 114 30.75 52.51 16.84
N LYS A 115 31.98 52.81 17.27
CA LYS A 115 32.77 51.99 18.18
C LYS A 115 31.91 51.60 19.39
N ARG A 116 31.80 50.31 19.69
CA ARG A 116 31.72 49.85 21.08
C ARG A 116 32.44 48.51 21.20
N SER A 117 33.59 48.60 21.87
CA SER A 117 34.43 47.53 22.38
C SER A 117 33.66 46.57 23.30
N GLN A 118 33.72 45.27 23.02
CA GLN A 118 33.97 44.20 24.01
C GLN A 118 34.14 42.84 23.28
N PRO A 119 34.96 41.91 23.80
CA PRO A 119 35.28 40.65 23.14
C PRO A 119 34.17 39.64 23.38
N GLN A 120 33.56 39.14 22.30
CA GLN A 120 32.50 38.13 22.38
C GLN A 120 33.14 36.74 22.33
N GLN A 121 32.98 36.02 23.43
CA GLN A 121 33.31 34.61 23.60
C GLN A 121 32.66 33.77 22.51
N SER A 122 33.43 32.84 21.96
CA SER A 122 33.00 31.77 21.09
C SER A 122 32.02 30.83 21.82
N LEU A 123 30.73 30.89 21.49
CA LEU A 123 29.79 29.82 21.81
C LEU A 123 29.37 29.10 20.53
N HIS A 124 29.87 27.88 20.45
CA HIS A 124 29.36 26.78 19.63
C HIS A 124 27.94 26.43 20.13
N ASN A 125 26.95 26.41 19.25
CA ASN A 125 25.62 25.87 19.54
C ASN A 125 25.17 25.12 18.28
N GLY A 126 25.24 23.79 18.22
CA GLY A 126 24.82 22.88 19.28
C GLY A 126 23.31 22.76 19.20
N THR A 127 22.90 21.67 18.55
CA THR A 127 21.58 21.05 18.55
C THR A 127 20.84 21.24 19.88
N GLU A 128 19.51 21.33 19.79
CA GLU A 128 18.49 21.13 20.86
C GLU A 128 17.66 22.36 21.23
N GLY A 129 16.35 22.25 20.98
CA GLY A 129 15.36 23.28 21.29
C GLY A 129 13.98 23.00 20.70
N GLY A 130 13.58 21.73 20.62
CA GLY A 130 12.22 21.31 20.26
C GLY A 130 11.70 20.38 21.34
N THR A 131 11.21 20.98 22.44
CA THR A 131 10.62 20.30 23.59
C THR A 131 9.32 19.59 23.19
N PHE A 132 9.44 18.35 22.72
CA PHE A 132 8.30 17.44 22.55
C PHE A 132 8.07 16.72 23.87
N LEU A 133 7.07 17.18 24.62
CA LEU A 133 6.64 16.56 25.87
C LEU A 133 6.07 15.15 25.57
N LYS A 134 6.71 14.11 26.12
CA LYS A 134 6.17 12.74 26.14
C LYS A 134 5.05 12.66 27.20
N PRO A 135 3.93 11.98 26.91
CA PRO A 135 2.90 11.71 27.92
C PRO A 135 3.37 10.65 28.93
N ASP A 136 3.09 10.88 30.20
CA ASP A 136 3.37 9.94 31.30
C ASP A 136 2.58 8.63 31.15
N ALA A 137 3.25 7.52 31.45
CA ALA A 137 2.64 6.20 31.55
C ALA A 137 1.93 6.08 32.91
N VAL A 138 0.62 5.87 32.87
CA VAL A 138 -0.20 5.52 34.04
C VAL A 138 0.19 4.11 34.51
N ALA A 139 0.49 3.98 35.80
CA ALA A 139 0.54 2.73 36.54
C ALA A 139 -0.79 2.52 37.27
#